data_AF-A0A4Q4KR73-F1
#
_entry.id   AF-A0A4Q4KR73-F1
#
_cell.length_a   1.000
_cell.length_b   1.000
_cell.length_c   1.000
_cell.angle_alpha   90.00
_cell.angle_beta   90.00
_cell.angle_gamma   90.00
#
_symmetry.space_group_name_H-M   'P 1'
#
loop_
_entity.id
_entity.type
_entity.pdbx_description
1 polymer ?
#
loop_
_entity_poly.entity_id
_entity_poly.type
_entity_poly.pdbx_seq_one_letter_code
_entity_poly.pdbx_strand_id
1 'polypeptide(L)'
;MKKLIILFAILIFAGVGFAQTATVSGTAVTLKKNLSEDFVEFKLPSEVTNDVVEKSAQYYTDYFTVDFNDKTKIARVNLLSQDEQAKRVISRFLLSIGVRTVSFEAKDYTIMEFYSNFLE
;
A
#
# COMPACT_ATOMS: atom_id res chain seq x y z
N MET A 1 -17.40 -36.30 -18.14
CA MET A 1 -17.46 -34.93 -18.70
C MET A 1 -18.05 -33.90 -17.72
N LYS A 2 -19.20 -34.15 -17.07
CA LYS A 2 -19.79 -33.20 -16.09
C LYS A 2 -18.84 -32.81 -14.94
N LYS A 3 -18.07 -33.76 -14.39
CA LYS A 3 -17.08 -33.50 -13.32
C LYS A 3 -15.87 -32.68 -13.79
N LEU A 4 -15.51 -32.78 -15.07
CA LEU A 4 -14.38 -32.05 -15.66
C LEU A 4 -14.76 -30.58 -15.94
N ILE A 5 -16.02 -30.35 -16.33
CA ILE A 5 -16.60 -29.00 -16.53
C ILE A 5 -16.68 -28.24 -15.19
N ILE A 6 -17.03 -28.93 -14.09
CA ILE A 6 -17.07 -28.33 -12.75
C ILE A 6 -15.66 -27.94 -12.27
N LEU A 7 -14.64 -28.78 -12.52
CA LEU A 7 -13.25 -28.48 -12.17
C LEU A 7 -12.72 -27.27 -12.96
N PHE A 8 -13.06 -27.17 -14.25
CA PHE A 8 -12.73 -26.02 -15.09
C PHE A 8 -13.46 -24.74 -14.65
N ALA A 9 -14.72 -24.86 -14.21
CA ALA A 9 -15.49 -23.73 -13.69
C ALA A 9 -14.93 -23.17 -12.37
N ILE A 10 -14.40 -24.04 -11.49
CA ILE A 10 -13.74 -23.62 -10.23
C ILE A 10 -12.40 -22.92 -10.50
N LEU A 11 -11.65 -23.37 -11.52
CA LEU A 11 -10.37 -22.74 -11.93
C LEU A 11 -10.54 -21.33 -12.51
N ILE A 12 -11.68 -21.04 -13.17
CA ILE A 12 -11.97 -19.70 -13.72
C ILE A 12 -12.28 -18.69 -12.59
N PHE A 13 -12.83 -19.14 -11.46
CA PHE A 13 -13.07 -18.28 -10.30
C PHE A 13 -11.82 -17.97 -9.47
N ALA A 14 -10.72 -18.70 -9.67
CA ALA A 14 -9.45 -18.43 -8.99
C ALA A 14 -8.66 -17.25 -9.62
N GLY A 15 -9.16 -16.67 -10.71
CA GLY A 15 -8.47 -15.64 -11.49
C GLY A 15 -8.83 -14.18 -11.15
N VAL A 16 -9.78 -13.92 -10.26
CA VAL A 16 -9.99 -12.56 -9.74
C VAL A 16 -8.99 -12.32 -8.61
N GLY A 17 -7.74 -12.08 -8.98
CA GLY A 17 -6.79 -11.45 -8.07
C GLY A 17 -7.38 -10.11 -7.67
N PHE A 18 -7.95 -10.02 -6.47
CA PHE A 18 -8.36 -8.75 -5.87
C PHE A 18 -7.12 -7.85 -5.89
N ALA A 19 -7.11 -6.85 -6.76
CA ALA A 19 -6.08 -5.82 -6.72
C ALA A 19 -6.26 -5.11 -5.37
N GLN A 20 -5.33 -5.36 -4.45
CA GLN A 20 -5.34 -4.76 -3.12
C GLN A 20 -4.86 -3.31 -3.30
N THR A 21 -5.78 -2.42 -3.65
CA THR A 21 -5.52 -1.00 -3.92
C THR A 21 -5.52 -0.22 -2.60
N ALA A 22 -4.40 0.39 -2.25
CA ALA A 22 -4.38 1.42 -1.20
C ALA A 22 -4.86 2.76 -1.77
N THR A 23 -5.36 3.67 -0.94
CA THR A 23 -5.78 5.01 -1.38
C THR A 23 -5.01 6.07 -0.62
N VAL A 24 -4.52 7.09 -1.32
CA VAL A 24 -4.03 8.33 -0.72
C VAL A 24 -5.10 9.40 -0.92
N SER A 25 -5.50 10.07 0.15
CA SER A 25 -6.51 11.14 0.09
C SER A 25 -5.86 12.50 -0.14
N GLY A 26 -6.64 13.45 -0.67
CA GLY A 26 -6.17 14.81 -0.92
C GLY A 26 -5.60 14.99 -2.33
N THR A 27 -4.71 15.96 -2.47
CA THR A 27 -4.11 16.36 -3.76
C THR A 27 -2.60 16.22 -3.73
N ALA A 28 -1.95 16.31 -4.90
CA ALA A 28 -0.49 16.33 -5.01
C ALA A 28 0.15 17.43 -4.12
N VAL A 29 -0.53 18.57 -3.96
CA VAL A 29 -0.09 19.65 -3.05
C VAL A 29 -0.13 19.20 -1.60
N THR A 30 -1.21 18.53 -1.19
CA THR A 30 -1.37 18.04 0.18
C THR A 30 -0.40 16.91 0.49
N LEU A 31 -0.17 16.01 -0.47
CA LEU A 31 0.81 14.93 -0.35
C LEU A 31 2.23 15.49 -0.18
N LYS A 32 2.63 16.47 -1.02
CA LYS A 32 3.93 17.15 -0.87
C LYS A 32 4.08 17.83 0.48
N LYS A 33 3.01 18.47 0.96
CA LYS A 33 3.00 19.07 2.31
C LYS A 33 3.22 18.00 3.39
N ASN A 34 2.47 16.92 3.37
CA ASN A 34 2.62 15.84 4.36
C ASN A 34 4.04 15.26 4.34
N LEU A 35 4.60 15.05 3.14
CA LEU A 35 5.98 14.58 3.00
C LEU A 35 6.99 15.58 3.57
N SER A 36 6.77 16.89 3.43
CA SER A 36 7.62 17.92 4.07
C SER A 36 7.47 17.98 5.59
N GLU A 37 6.40 17.39 6.13
CA GLU A 37 6.15 17.18 7.56
C GLU A 37 6.54 15.75 8.00
N ASP A 38 7.34 15.05 7.19
CA ASP A 38 7.88 13.72 7.43
C ASP A 38 6.82 12.60 7.54
N PHE A 39 5.70 12.69 6.82
CA PHE A 39 4.75 11.58 6.79
C PHE A 39 3.95 11.41 5.49
N VAL A 40 3.36 10.24 5.32
CA VAL A 40 2.35 9.95 4.29
C VAL A 40 1.29 9.00 4.86
N GLU A 41 0.03 9.19 4.48
CA GLU A 41 -1.08 8.36 4.93
C GLU A 41 -1.66 7.55 3.79
N PHE A 42 -1.77 6.24 4.02
CA PHE A 42 -2.43 5.30 3.12
C PHE A 42 -3.68 4.75 3.80
N LYS A 43 -4.81 4.82 3.14
CA LYS A 43 -5.97 3.98 3.46
C LYS A 43 -5.74 2.61 2.84
N LEU A 44 -5.48 1.62 3.67
CA LEU A 44 -5.16 0.26 3.27
C LEU A 44 -6.43 -0.55 2.92
N PRO A 45 -6.28 -1.60 2.10
CA PRO A 45 -7.34 -2.56 1.82
C PRO A 45 -7.92 -3.18 3.10
N SER A 46 -9.19 -3.54 3.08
CA SER A 46 -9.95 -4.02 4.25
C SER A 46 -9.38 -5.26 4.93
N GLU A 47 -8.72 -6.09 4.13
CA GLU A 47 -8.13 -7.36 4.49
C GLU A 47 -6.74 -7.23 5.13
N VAL A 48 -6.13 -6.05 5.08
CA VAL A 48 -4.89 -5.77 5.82
C VAL A 48 -5.21 -5.63 7.30
N THR A 49 -4.46 -6.35 8.15
CA THR A 49 -4.65 -6.42 9.60
C THR A 49 -3.46 -5.80 10.35
N ASN A 50 -3.64 -5.49 11.63
CA ASN A 50 -2.55 -5.03 12.50
C ASN A 50 -1.35 -5.99 12.48
N ASP A 51 -1.59 -7.29 12.61
CA ASP A 51 -0.54 -8.30 12.64
C ASP A 51 0.32 -8.28 11.36
N VAL A 52 -0.31 -8.11 10.19
CA VAL A 52 0.40 -8.00 8.91
C VAL A 52 1.22 -6.71 8.85
N VAL A 53 0.65 -5.58 9.28
CA VAL A 53 1.35 -4.29 9.28
C VAL A 53 2.54 -4.31 10.24
N GLU A 54 2.36 -4.76 11.48
CA GLU A 54 3.41 -4.82 12.49
C GLU A 54 4.55 -5.75 12.05
N LYS A 55 4.22 -6.95 11.56
CA LYS A 55 5.22 -7.91 11.07
C LYS A 55 6.00 -7.40 9.86
N SER A 56 5.38 -6.60 9.01
CA SER A 56 6.06 -6.01 7.86
C SER A 56 6.88 -4.77 8.24
N ALA A 57 6.33 -3.89 9.08
CA ALA A 57 6.96 -2.62 9.45
C ALA A 57 8.27 -2.80 10.24
N GLN A 58 8.40 -3.87 11.03
CA GLN A 58 9.60 -4.16 11.82
C GLN A 58 10.90 -4.25 10.99
N TYR A 59 10.80 -4.52 9.68
CA TYR A 59 11.97 -4.61 8.78
C TYR A 59 12.45 -3.24 8.27
N TYR A 60 11.76 -2.15 8.61
CA TYR A 60 12.02 -0.82 8.07
C TYR A 60 12.18 0.27 9.16
N THR A 61 12.40 -0.13 10.41
CA THR A 61 12.47 0.77 11.57
C THR A 61 13.59 1.81 11.48
N ASP A 62 14.63 1.57 10.68
CA ASP A 62 15.71 2.54 10.44
C ASP A 62 15.28 3.69 9.51
N TYR A 63 14.13 3.55 8.84
CA TYR A 63 13.65 4.48 7.81
C TYR A 63 12.35 5.17 8.20
N PHE A 64 11.42 4.45 8.83
CA PHE A 64 10.12 4.98 9.23
C PHE A 64 9.46 4.15 10.34
N THR A 65 8.44 4.74 10.98
CA THR A 65 7.44 4.03 11.80
C THR A 65 6.09 3.98 11.09
N VAL A 66 5.21 3.06 11.50
CA VAL A 66 3.86 2.96 10.94
C VAL A 66 2.83 2.97 12.07
N ASP A 67 2.01 4.01 12.12
CA ASP A 67 0.85 4.09 12.99
C ASP A 67 -0.39 3.62 12.21
N PHE A 68 -0.81 2.38 12.45
CA PHE A 68 -1.96 1.80 11.77
C PHE A 68 -3.19 1.70 12.66
N ASN A 69 -4.34 2.15 12.13
CA ASN A 69 -5.63 2.05 12.76
C ASN A 69 -6.50 1.03 12.02
N ASP A 70 -6.67 -0.16 12.61
CA ASP A 70 -7.42 -1.27 12.00
C ASP A 70 -8.90 -0.94 11.72
N LYS A 71 -9.50 0.02 12.44
CA LYS A 71 -10.90 0.41 12.25
C LYS A 71 -11.08 1.32 11.03
N THR A 72 -10.19 2.30 10.86
CA THR A 72 -10.26 3.25 9.74
C THR A 72 -9.48 2.76 8.52
N LYS A 73 -8.63 1.75 8.71
CA LYS A 73 -7.61 1.25 7.79
C LYS A 73 -6.59 2.31 7.37
N ILE A 74 -6.42 3.37 8.16
CA ILE A 74 -5.40 4.40 7.89
C ILE A 74 -4.08 3.92 8.49
N ALA A 75 -3.06 3.80 7.63
CA ALA A 75 -1.66 3.63 8.00
C ALA A 75 -0.93 4.94 7.74
N ARG A 76 -0.49 5.59 8.82
CA ARG A 76 0.39 6.75 8.75
C ARG A 76 1.84 6.26 8.83
N VAL A 77 2.59 6.48 7.75
CA VAL A 77 4.01 6.19 7.70
C VAL A 77 4.76 7.46 8.06
N ASN A 78 5.44 7.46 9.21
CA ASN A 78 6.25 8.60 9.67
C ASN A 78 7.72 8.34 9.33
N LEU A 79 8.30 9.18 8.49
CA LEU A 79 9.69 9.10 8.03
C LEU A 79 10.64 9.55 9.14
N LEU A 80 11.75 8.84 9.30
CA LEU A 80 12.84 9.25 10.19
C LEU A 80 13.86 10.16 9.49
N SER A 81 13.94 10.05 8.15
CA SER A 81 14.72 10.94 7.30
C SER A 81 14.03 11.13 5.94
N GLN A 82 14.37 12.23 5.26
CA GLN A 82 13.89 12.54 3.91
C GLN A 82 14.72 11.89 2.80
N ASP A 83 15.61 10.96 3.16
CA ASP A 83 16.51 10.32 2.21
C ASP A 83 15.70 9.51 1.18
N GLU A 84 16.16 9.51 -0.06
CA GLU A 84 15.50 8.80 -1.17
C GLU A 84 15.28 7.31 -0.81
N GLN A 85 16.23 6.71 -0.09
CA GLN A 85 16.13 5.33 0.36
C GLN A 85 14.96 5.11 1.32
N ALA A 86 14.70 6.03 2.26
CA ALA A 86 13.57 5.95 3.18
C ALA A 86 12.24 5.96 2.43
N LYS A 87 12.14 6.79 1.38
CA LYS A 87 10.95 6.86 0.52
C LYS A 87 10.81 5.63 -0.38
N ARG A 88 11.91 5.09 -0.88
CA ARG A 88 11.94 3.87 -1.71
C ARG A 88 11.49 2.64 -0.92
N VAL A 89 11.83 2.54 0.36
CA VAL A 89 11.42 1.37 1.17
C VAL A 89 9.94 1.40 1.57
N ILE A 90 9.23 2.54 1.48
CA ILE A 90 7.75 2.58 1.58
C ILE A 90 7.12 1.65 0.54
N SER A 91 7.62 1.66 -0.70
CA SER A 91 7.15 0.80 -1.78
C SER A 91 7.28 -0.69 -1.41
N ARG A 92 8.39 -1.08 -0.77
CA ARG A 92 8.62 -2.47 -0.32
C ARG A 92 7.68 -2.85 0.82
N PHE A 93 7.44 -1.94 1.75
CA PHE A 93 6.45 -2.13 2.80
C PHE A 93 5.05 -2.36 2.24
N LEU A 94 4.56 -1.49 1.35
CA LEU A 94 3.25 -1.65 0.70
C LEU A 94 3.12 -3.02 0.00
N LEU A 95 4.14 -3.44 -0.77
CA LEU A 95 4.15 -4.75 -1.42
C LEU A 95 4.08 -5.91 -0.43
N SER A 96 4.79 -5.80 0.70
CA SER A 96 4.86 -6.84 1.75
C SER A 96 3.54 -7.04 2.49
N ILE A 97 2.72 -5.99 2.62
CA ILE A 97 1.37 -6.08 3.21
C ILE A 97 0.30 -6.38 2.16
N GLY A 98 0.71 -6.74 0.94
CA GLY A 98 -0.17 -7.22 -0.13
C GLY A 98 -0.63 -6.15 -1.12
N VAL A 99 -0.40 -4.86 -0.86
CA VAL A 99 -0.81 -3.78 -1.77
C VAL A 99 -0.12 -3.92 -3.13
N ARG A 100 -0.85 -3.65 -4.22
CA ARG A 100 -0.35 -3.73 -5.60
C ARG A 100 -0.42 -2.41 -6.36
N THR A 101 -1.38 -1.58 -5.99
CA THR A 101 -1.68 -0.31 -6.62
C THR A 101 -2.02 0.74 -5.57
N VAL A 102 -1.80 1.99 -5.91
CA VAL A 102 -2.21 3.16 -5.12
C VAL A 102 -3.18 3.98 -5.97
N SER A 103 -4.39 4.19 -5.47
CA SER A 103 -5.34 5.13 -6.03
C SER A 103 -5.08 6.51 -5.45
N PHE A 104 -4.85 7.48 -6.32
CA PHE A 104 -4.58 8.88 -5.96
C PHE A 104 -5.15 9.81 -7.02
N GLU A 105 -5.88 10.86 -6.60
CA GLU A 105 -6.56 11.79 -7.52
C GLU A 105 -7.40 11.09 -8.61
N ALA A 106 -8.14 10.04 -8.24
CA ALA A 106 -8.98 9.22 -9.13
C ALA A 106 -8.22 8.46 -10.24
N LYS A 107 -6.90 8.33 -10.11
CA LYS A 107 -6.07 7.50 -10.97
C LYS A 107 -5.38 6.40 -10.15
N ASP A 108 -5.33 5.21 -10.72
CA ASP A 108 -4.58 4.11 -10.14
C ASP A 108 -3.16 4.09 -10.72
N TYR A 109 -2.20 3.92 -9.83
CA TYR A 109 -0.79 3.80 -10.12
C TYR A 109 -0.31 2.44 -9.61
N THR A 110 0.58 1.76 -10.34
CA THR A 110 1.39 0.71 -9.73
C THR A 110 2.22 1.30 -8.59
N ILE A 111 2.67 0.48 -7.64
CA ILE A 111 3.54 0.95 -6.55
C ILE A 111 4.76 1.72 -7.07
N MET A 112 5.38 1.25 -8.17
CA MET A 112 6.56 1.88 -8.75
C MET A 112 6.23 3.20 -9.45
N GLU A 113 5.09 3.28 -10.15
CA GLU A 113 4.63 4.56 -10.73
C GLU A 113 4.28 5.56 -9.62
N PHE A 114 3.62 5.13 -8.55
CA PHE A 114 3.30 6.03 -7.44
C PHE A 114 4.57 6.59 -6.80
N TYR A 115 5.56 5.72 -6.55
CA TYR A 115 6.88 6.15 -6.05
C TYR A 115 7.53 7.19 -6.97
N SER A 116 7.67 6.88 -8.26
CA SER A 116 8.37 7.77 -9.21
C SER A 116 7.67 9.10 -9.43
N ASN A 117 6.33 9.13 -9.33
CA ASN A 117 5.57 10.36 -9.57
C ASN A 117 5.44 11.25 -8.32
N PHE A 118 5.49 10.66 -7.11
CA PHE A 118 5.06 11.35 -5.90
C PHE A 118 5.96 11.22 -4.68
N LEU A 119 6.86 10.24 -4.63
CA LEU A 119 7.75 10.01 -3.49
C LEU A 119 9.21 10.36 -3.81
N GLU A 120 9.67 10.23 -5.04
CA GLU A 120 10.97 10.73 -5.51
C GLU A 120 11.03 12.28 -5.46
#